data_AF-A0AAN6IRB4-F1
#
_entry.id   AF-A0AAN6IRB4-F1
#
_cell.length_a   1.000
_cell.length_b   1.000
_cell.length_c   1.000
_cell.angle_alpha   90.00
_cell.angle_beta   90.00
_cell.angle_gamma   90.00
#
_symmetry.space_group_name_H-M   'P 1'
#
loop_
_entity.id
_entity.type
_entity.pdbx_description
1 polymer ?
#
loop_
_entity_poly.entity_id
_entity_poly.type
_entity_poly.pdbx_seq_one_letter_code
_entity_poly.pdbx_strand_id
1 'polypeptide(L)'
;MIEFMDYVVQAFHAATDWNPDNSYSSLTATSDALLSFPTPSTLALHVSSLATPNFATSYTLSTLGQIDGSISYLYSTVPLGHIPSQAPSIPLRCLVRGYRDIKLPLPVTLGEKRAAREAIENNGKPTLLHATLALPPPSVLTALYARRINPETLVSFSLYSKSVASPALTSGPPPAAVLAHIQHDTGRYSIEGLGSTDNALLGVRGLWNFGLSPQVDEEGPSIPLYTPETDPLGGFTEFPSGLSLPLPPYTDTKTIYRNRLASKPSLLSAGAEFYYSPFSHVIGLSTGLRFTTLAPHITPTEPDSSQSSPSLTTKELLSFRGKPLAGTSASLLSTAGHTLLTPSNVSHSSFPYTMTLTLTPLTGSISSTYSVRPTPTLALSSQFDFNFYSWESRYVIGGELWRPYRRDRHSRTDSADAEGVLPSSDDHLAWVRSKTKDWFSPAEQTLKDERLQREEENVWKFRLDDSWNVKALWTGRVKSLLVSAGVSVSPVTKHHHSSAATLSASDGVGDLAGPSTSSVKRWTGSVGVSIAYST
;
A
#
# COMPACT_ATOMS: atom_id res chain seq x y z
N MET A 1 1.29 13.12 -4.10
CA MET A 1 2.36 12.37 -4.79
C MET A 1 3.50 12.21 -3.81
N ILE A 2 4.20 11.07 -3.80
CA ILE A 2 5.39 10.91 -2.96
C ILE A 2 6.50 11.83 -3.48
N GLU A 3 7.23 12.49 -2.59
CA GLU A 3 8.38 13.32 -2.97
C GLU A 3 9.54 12.44 -3.43
N PHE A 4 10.41 12.98 -4.29
CA PHE A 4 11.53 12.21 -4.84
C PHE A 4 12.39 11.57 -3.73
N MET A 5 12.54 12.26 -2.62
CA MET A 5 13.43 11.81 -1.55
C MET A 5 12.84 10.67 -0.70
N ASP A 6 11.54 10.73 -0.43
CA ASP A 6 10.79 9.60 0.14
C ASP A 6 10.82 8.38 -0.80
N TYR A 7 10.76 8.61 -2.12
CA TYR A 7 10.88 7.54 -3.11
C TYR A 7 12.26 6.86 -3.03
N VAL A 8 13.35 7.62 -2.91
CA VAL A 8 14.69 7.02 -2.80
C VAL A 8 14.85 6.22 -1.50
N VAL A 9 14.30 6.71 -0.37
CA VAL A 9 14.30 5.95 0.89
C VAL A 9 13.54 4.63 0.73
N GLN A 10 12.35 4.65 0.09
CA GLN A 10 11.60 3.43 -0.21
C GLN A 10 12.37 2.48 -1.14
N ALA A 11 13.06 3.03 -2.14
CA ALA A 11 13.85 2.26 -3.07
C ALA A 11 15.08 1.63 -2.38
N PHE A 12 15.69 2.31 -1.43
CA PHE A 12 16.75 1.75 -0.57
C PHE A 12 16.23 0.60 0.31
N HIS A 13 15.05 0.73 0.90
CA HIS A 13 14.42 -0.37 1.64
C HIS A 13 14.11 -1.57 0.74
N ALA A 14 13.61 -1.32 -0.48
CA ALA A 14 13.35 -2.38 -1.46
C ALA A 14 14.66 -3.07 -1.90
N ALA A 15 15.72 -2.30 -2.19
CA ALA A 15 17.02 -2.84 -2.58
C ALA A 15 17.74 -3.62 -1.47
N THR A 16 17.42 -3.33 -0.21
CA THR A 16 17.93 -4.07 0.96
C THR A 16 17.02 -5.22 1.38
N ASP A 17 15.95 -5.50 0.63
CA ASP A 17 14.91 -6.49 0.97
C ASP A 17 14.32 -6.31 2.37
N TRP A 18 14.28 -5.07 2.87
CA TRP A 18 13.59 -4.76 4.12
C TRP A 18 12.08 -4.78 3.88
N ASN A 19 11.33 -5.45 4.76
CA ASN A 19 9.87 -5.52 4.65
C ASN A 19 9.21 -4.41 5.49
N PRO A 20 8.79 -3.27 4.90
CA PRO A 20 8.13 -2.21 5.65
C PRO A 20 6.72 -2.60 6.13
N ASP A 21 6.10 -3.62 5.54
CA ASP A 21 4.73 -4.03 5.89
C ASP A 21 4.67 -4.83 7.20
N ASN A 22 5.82 -5.29 7.70
CA ASN A 22 5.96 -5.95 9.00
C ASN A 22 6.32 -4.98 10.14
N SER A 23 5.64 -3.83 10.17
CA SER A 23 5.79 -2.80 11.19
C SER A 23 4.42 -2.46 11.76
N TYR A 24 4.36 -2.12 13.04
CA TYR A 24 3.13 -1.58 13.62
C TYR A 24 2.72 -0.26 12.95
N SER A 25 3.70 0.57 12.55
CA SER A 25 3.43 1.84 11.86
C SER A 25 2.73 1.67 10.50
N SER A 26 2.91 0.51 9.86
CA SER A 26 2.33 0.20 8.56
C SER A 26 1.01 -0.58 8.65
N LEU A 27 0.45 -0.77 9.86
CA LEU A 27 -0.77 -1.53 10.08
C LEU A 27 -1.95 -1.00 9.25
N THR A 28 -2.16 0.32 9.26
CA THR A 28 -3.25 1.03 8.56
C THR A 28 -2.81 1.65 7.23
N ALA A 29 -1.63 1.30 6.72
CA ALA A 29 -1.02 2.03 5.62
C ALA A 29 -1.66 1.75 4.25
N THR A 30 -2.47 0.69 4.13
CA THR A 30 -3.34 0.40 2.97
C THR A 30 -4.56 1.32 2.95
N SER A 31 -5.29 1.38 4.06
CA SER A 31 -6.48 2.24 4.21
C SER A 31 -6.10 3.71 4.13
N ASP A 32 -5.00 4.10 4.78
CA ASP A 32 -4.47 5.46 4.76
C ASP A 32 -4.10 5.90 3.33
N ALA A 33 -3.42 5.04 2.55
CA ALA A 33 -3.08 5.35 1.17
C ALA A 33 -4.30 5.59 0.24
N LEU A 34 -5.42 4.93 0.52
CA LEU A 34 -6.66 5.05 -0.25
C LEU A 34 -7.55 6.22 0.21
N LEU A 35 -7.59 6.49 1.51
CA LEU A 35 -8.49 7.47 2.12
C LEU A 35 -7.83 8.81 2.39
N SER A 36 -6.55 8.82 2.72
CA SER A 36 -5.75 10.01 2.99
C SER A 36 -4.81 10.25 1.81
N PHE A 37 -5.24 11.17 0.94
CA PHE A 37 -4.40 11.67 -0.12
C PHE A 37 -4.41 13.20 -0.08
N PRO A 38 -3.24 13.85 -0.22
CA PRO A 38 -3.18 15.30 -0.32
C PRO A 38 -3.75 15.73 -1.67
N THR A 39 -4.75 16.60 -1.65
CA THR A 39 -5.26 17.29 -2.84
C THR A 39 -4.57 18.65 -2.95
N PRO A 40 -3.87 18.95 -4.05
CA PRO A 40 -3.32 20.30 -4.26
C PRO A 40 -4.46 21.33 -4.24
N SER A 41 -4.22 22.46 -3.59
CA SER A 41 -5.18 23.58 -3.50
C SER A 41 -4.83 24.74 -4.43
N THR A 42 -3.62 24.77 -4.96
CA THR A 42 -3.09 25.80 -5.85
C THR A 42 -2.36 25.18 -7.03
N LEU A 43 -1.91 26.02 -7.97
CA LEU A 43 -1.00 25.60 -9.02
C LEU A 43 0.43 25.59 -8.47
N ALA A 44 1.06 24.41 -8.52
CA ALA A 44 2.43 24.19 -8.07
C ALA A 44 3.24 23.49 -9.17
N LEU A 45 4.46 23.94 -9.40
CA LEU A 45 5.39 23.38 -10.37
C LEU A 45 6.64 22.93 -9.62
N HIS A 46 6.91 21.64 -9.61
CA HIS A 46 8.10 21.03 -9.02
C HIS A 46 9.10 20.70 -10.13
N VAL A 47 10.28 21.30 -10.10
CA VAL A 47 11.42 20.97 -10.96
C VAL A 47 12.51 20.38 -10.10
N SER A 48 12.91 19.14 -10.36
CA SER A 48 14.08 18.53 -9.73
C SER A 48 15.13 18.13 -10.75
N SER A 49 16.39 18.28 -10.37
CA SER A 49 17.54 17.92 -11.20
C SER A 49 18.63 17.31 -10.35
N LEU A 50 19.15 16.17 -10.79
CA LEU A 50 20.32 15.52 -10.21
C LEU A 50 21.60 16.20 -10.75
N ALA A 51 22.30 17.01 -9.94
CA ALA A 51 23.52 17.69 -10.38
C ALA A 51 24.75 16.77 -10.33
N THR A 52 24.77 15.84 -9.37
CA THR A 52 25.70 14.70 -9.32
C THR A 52 24.94 13.47 -8.85
N PRO A 53 25.42 12.23 -9.06
CA PRO A 53 24.74 11.02 -8.57
C PRO A 53 24.35 11.06 -7.08
N ASN A 54 25.09 11.83 -6.28
CA ASN A 54 24.91 11.97 -4.84
C ASN A 54 24.29 13.33 -4.44
N PHE A 55 23.96 14.20 -5.38
CA PHE A 55 23.47 15.56 -5.10
C PHE A 55 22.33 15.92 -6.04
N ALA A 56 21.16 16.19 -5.46
CA ALA A 56 19.96 16.60 -6.17
C ALA A 56 19.50 17.98 -5.70
N THR A 57 19.00 18.76 -6.64
CA THR A 57 18.39 20.08 -6.41
C THR A 57 16.93 20.02 -6.79
N SER A 58 16.05 20.67 -6.03
CA SER A 58 14.62 20.74 -6.28
C SER A 58 14.14 22.18 -6.11
N TYR A 59 13.23 22.62 -6.97
CA TYR A 59 12.63 23.93 -6.95
C TYR A 59 11.12 23.76 -7.07
N THR A 60 10.39 24.36 -6.16
CA THR A 60 8.93 24.35 -6.14
C THR A 60 8.43 25.78 -6.29
N LEU A 61 7.73 26.01 -7.40
CA LEU A 61 7.14 27.29 -7.73
C LEU A 61 5.62 27.18 -7.54
N SER A 62 5.07 27.97 -6.61
CA SER A 62 3.63 28.00 -6.36
C SER A 62 3.03 29.36 -6.72
N THR A 63 1.74 29.38 -7.09
CA THR A 63 1.03 30.66 -7.34
C THR A 63 0.81 31.50 -6.09
N LEU A 64 1.16 30.98 -4.91
CA LEU A 64 1.14 31.70 -3.63
C LEU A 64 2.30 32.69 -3.47
N GLY A 65 3.19 32.81 -4.46
CA GLY A 65 4.27 33.80 -4.48
C GLY A 65 5.49 33.44 -3.63
N GLN A 66 5.54 32.23 -3.08
CA GLN A 66 6.73 31.68 -2.44
C GLN A 66 7.40 30.69 -3.40
N ILE A 67 8.66 30.98 -3.72
CA ILE A 67 9.57 30.08 -4.43
C ILE A 67 10.32 29.33 -3.34
N ASP A 68 10.01 28.05 -3.16
CA ASP A 68 10.74 27.21 -2.22
C ASP A 68 11.70 26.33 -3.02
N GLY A 69 12.99 26.46 -2.74
CA GLY A 69 14.04 25.58 -3.23
C GLY A 69 14.46 24.59 -2.15
N SER A 70 14.94 23.42 -2.56
CA SER A 70 15.62 22.51 -1.66
C SER A 70 16.86 21.92 -2.32
N ILE A 71 17.89 21.74 -1.51
CA ILE A 71 19.14 21.12 -1.88
C ILE A 71 19.24 19.82 -1.09
N SER A 72 19.39 18.71 -1.78
CA SER A 72 19.44 17.37 -1.19
C SER A 72 20.75 16.68 -1.52
N TYR A 73 21.36 16.11 -0.49
CA TYR A 73 22.54 15.26 -0.57
C TYR A 73 22.15 13.85 -0.21
N LEU A 74 22.60 12.90 -1.03
CA LEU A 74 22.33 11.49 -0.87
C LEU A 74 23.62 10.69 -1.01
N TYR A 75 23.87 9.84 -0.03
CA TYR A 75 24.94 8.88 -0.05
C TYR A 75 24.38 7.52 0.33
N SER A 76 24.56 6.52 -0.52
CA SER A 76 24.19 5.14 -0.21
C SER A 76 25.34 4.22 -0.56
N THR A 77 25.60 3.24 0.30
CA THR A 77 26.58 2.18 0.00
C THR A 77 26.03 1.14 -0.96
N VAL A 78 24.71 1.02 -1.06
CA VAL A 78 24.05 0.09 -1.98
C VAL A 78 23.88 0.81 -3.33
N PRO A 79 24.31 0.21 -4.45
CA PRO A 79 24.16 0.85 -5.76
C PRO A 79 22.68 0.93 -6.16
N LEU A 80 22.09 2.11 -6.04
CA LEU A 80 20.70 2.40 -6.44
C LEU A 80 20.55 2.63 -7.96
N GLY A 81 21.57 2.33 -8.77
CA GLY A 81 21.57 2.63 -10.22
C GLY A 81 20.55 1.85 -11.05
N HIS A 82 19.98 0.77 -10.51
CA HIS A 82 18.88 0.01 -11.14
C HIS A 82 17.51 0.70 -10.97
N ILE A 83 17.43 1.72 -10.11
CA ILE A 83 16.20 2.46 -9.85
C ILE A 83 16.15 3.68 -10.77
N PRO A 84 15.10 3.85 -11.58
CA PRO A 84 14.95 5.01 -12.45
C PRO A 84 14.92 6.31 -11.64
N SER A 85 15.76 7.29 -11.98
CA SER A 85 15.75 8.64 -11.37
C SER A 85 14.94 9.66 -12.17
N GLN A 86 14.70 9.41 -13.46
CA GLN A 86 13.98 10.32 -14.35
C GLN A 86 12.47 10.16 -14.20
N ALA A 87 11.73 11.28 -14.14
CA ALA A 87 10.26 11.29 -14.04
C ALA A 87 9.51 10.37 -15.04
N PRO A 88 9.88 10.31 -16.35
CA PRO A 88 9.22 9.41 -17.30
C PRO A 88 9.52 7.92 -17.06
N SER A 89 10.60 7.60 -16.35
CA SER A 89 11.03 6.21 -16.11
C SER A 89 10.51 5.61 -14.80
N ILE A 90 10.14 6.43 -13.79
CA ILE A 90 9.68 5.93 -12.48
C ILE A 90 8.25 5.39 -12.55
N PRO A 91 7.96 4.11 -12.34
CA PRO A 91 6.59 3.59 -12.43
C PRO A 91 5.61 4.36 -11.52
N LEU A 92 4.42 4.71 -12.04
CA LEU A 92 3.43 5.51 -11.28
C LEU A 92 2.98 4.82 -10.00
N ARG A 93 2.98 3.48 -9.98
CA ARG A 93 2.69 2.65 -8.81
C ARG A 93 3.65 2.89 -7.64
N CYS A 94 4.88 3.35 -7.90
CA CYS A 94 5.84 3.69 -6.87
C CYS A 94 5.73 5.15 -6.39
N LEU A 95 5.08 6.04 -7.16
CA LEU A 95 4.91 7.47 -6.82
C LEU A 95 3.56 7.77 -6.17
N VAL A 96 2.55 6.97 -6.50
CA VAL A 96 1.21 7.07 -5.92
C VAL A 96 1.08 5.97 -4.88
N ARG A 97 0.95 6.37 -3.60
CA ARG A 97 0.62 5.43 -2.52
C ARG A 97 -0.74 4.80 -2.82
N GLY A 98 -0.80 3.54 -3.22
CA GLY A 98 -2.07 2.87 -3.54
C GLY A 98 -2.36 1.70 -2.62
N TYR A 99 -3.29 0.84 -3.03
CA TYR A 99 -3.46 -0.46 -2.40
C TYR A 99 -2.19 -1.29 -2.59
N ARG A 100 -1.57 -1.71 -1.48
CA ARG A 100 -0.39 -2.57 -1.47
C ARG A 100 -0.78 -4.00 -1.08
N ASP A 101 -0.29 -4.96 -1.84
CA ASP A 101 -0.36 -6.38 -1.46
C ASP A 101 0.73 -6.62 -0.42
N ILE A 102 0.35 -7.05 0.79
CA ILE A 102 1.29 -7.22 1.89
C ILE A 102 2.26 -8.36 1.57
N LYS A 103 3.56 -8.07 1.60
CA LYS A 103 4.60 -9.10 1.44
C LYS A 103 4.58 -10.01 2.68
N LEU A 104 4.44 -11.32 2.47
CA LEU A 104 4.50 -12.30 3.56
C LEU A 104 5.83 -12.15 4.30
N PRO A 105 5.82 -11.96 5.63
CA PRO A 105 7.03 -12.02 6.42
C PRO A 105 7.44 -13.48 6.56
N LEU A 106 8.15 -13.99 5.55
CA LEU A 106 8.69 -15.34 5.56
C LEU A 106 9.80 -15.41 6.62
N PRO A 107 9.78 -16.42 7.51
CA PRO A 107 10.88 -16.62 8.44
C PRO A 107 12.13 -16.97 7.63
N VAL A 108 13.12 -16.07 7.64
CA VAL A 108 14.41 -16.29 6.97
C VAL A 108 15.01 -17.59 7.49
N THR A 109 15.28 -18.54 6.60
CA THR A 109 15.86 -19.84 6.99
C THR A 109 17.26 -19.65 7.57
N LEU A 110 17.70 -20.56 8.44
CA LEU A 110 19.00 -20.43 9.13
C LEU A 110 20.17 -20.33 8.12
N GLY A 111 20.06 -20.99 6.95
CA GLY A 111 21.00 -20.88 5.83
C GLY A 111 21.02 -19.50 5.18
N GLU A 112 19.85 -18.92 4.90
CA GLU A 112 19.74 -17.54 4.37
C GLU A 112 20.23 -16.50 5.38
N LYS A 113 20.02 -16.72 6.68
CA LYS A 113 20.57 -15.84 7.74
C LYS A 113 22.09 -15.87 7.75
N ARG A 114 22.70 -17.04 7.54
CA ARG A 114 24.17 -17.17 7.46
C ARG A 114 24.71 -16.47 6.21
N ALA A 115 24.12 -16.74 5.05
CA ALA A 115 24.50 -16.08 3.79
C ALA A 115 24.33 -14.54 3.84
N ALA A 116 23.24 -14.05 4.45
CA ALA A 116 23.01 -12.61 4.61
C ALA A 116 24.01 -11.95 5.56
N ARG A 117 24.44 -12.66 6.62
CA ARG A 117 25.51 -12.19 7.51
C ARG A 117 26.85 -12.14 6.80
N GLU A 118 27.20 -13.18 6.05
CA GLU A 118 28.42 -13.24 5.24
C GLU A 118 28.43 -12.14 4.15
N ALA A 119 27.29 -11.87 3.52
CA ALA A 119 27.16 -10.77 2.55
C ALA A 119 27.35 -9.39 3.20
N ILE A 120 26.84 -9.17 4.41
CA ILE A 120 27.02 -7.90 5.15
C ILE A 120 28.48 -7.73 5.60
N GLU A 121 29.16 -8.82 5.96
CA GLU A 121 30.58 -8.79 6.33
C GLU A 121 31.46 -8.51 5.12
N ASN A 122 31.17 -9.12 3.96
CA ASN A 122 31.96 -8.95 2.73
C ASN A 122 31.71 -7.61 2.02
N ASN A 123 30.45 -7.16 1.90
CA ASN A 123 30.08 -5.96 1.14
C ASN A 123 29.93 -4.69 1.99
N GLY A 124 30.15 -4.81 3.30
CA GLY A 124 29.89 -3.74 4.25
C GLY A 124 28.41 -3.59 4.61
N LYS A 125 28.18 -3.00 5.78
CA LYS A 125 26.83 -2.76 6.31
C LYS A 125 26.11 -1.72 5.44
N PRO A 126 24.91 -2.00 4.91
CA PRO A 126 24.23 -1.06 4.04
C PRO A 126 23.84 0.19 4.84
N THR A 127 24.30 1.34 4.36
CA THR A 127 24.03 2.66 4.94
C THR A 127 23.42 3.58 3.91
N LEU A 128 22.50 4.42 4.37
CA LEU A 128 21.88 5.51 3.65
C LEU A 128 22.05 6.79 4.49
N LEU A 129 22.68 7.79 3.91
CA LEU A 129 22.78 9.14 4.41
C LEU A 129 22.01 10.02 3.44
N HIS A 130 21.01 10.70 3.96
CA HIS A 130 20.20 11.64 3.20
C HIS A 130 20.09 12.93 4.00
N ALA A 131 20.31 14.09 3.37
CA ALA A 131 20.09 15.39 3.98
C ALA A 131 19.45 16.34 2.97
N THR A 132 18.36 17.00 3.34
CA THR A 132 17.69 18.03 2.54
C THR A 132 17.66 19.34 3.30
N LEU A 133 18.15 20.41 2.66
CA LEU A 133 18.10 21.78 3.14
C LEU A 133 17.10 22.56 2.28
N ALA A 134 15.98 22.98 2.89
CA ALA A 134 14.99 23.86 2.27
C ALA A 134 15.37 25.34 2.47
N LEU A 135 15.26 26.11 1.39
CA LEU A 135 15.55 27.54 1.26
C LEU A 135 14.33 28.17 0.53
N PRO A 136 13.89 29.42 0.75
CA PRO A 136 14.46 30.54 1.52
C PRO A 136 14.09 30.52 3.02
N PRO A 137 14.57 31.49 3.84
CA PRO A 137 14.26 31.54 5.27
C PRO A 137 12.75 31.55 5.57
N PRO A 138 12.27 30.79 6.58
CA PRO A 138 13.03 29.99 7.54
C PRO A 138 13.65 28.72 6.92
N SER A 139 14.97 28.59 7.01
CA SER A 139 15.67 27.43 6.44
C SER A 139 15.43 26.20 7.30
N VAL A 140 14.99 25.11 6.68
CA VAL A 140 14.73 23.83 7.36
C VAL A 140 15.74 22.80 6.89
N LEU A 141 16.47 22.22 7.82
CA LEU A 141 17.37 21.10 7.57
C LEU A 141 16.69 19.81 8.05
N THR A 142 16.49 18.87 7.14
CA THR A 142 16.10 17.50 7.44
C THR A 142 17.27 16.59 7.10
N ALA A 143 17.63 15.67 7.98
CA ALA A 143 18.61 14.63 7.67
C ALA A 143 18.13 13.28 8.19
N LEU A 144 18.49 12.23 7.47
CA LEU A 144 18.17 10.85 7.76
C LEU A 144 19.44 10.03 7.58
N TYR A 145 19.86 9.36 8.63
CA TYR A 145 20.88 8.32 8.59
C TYR A 145 20.20 6.99 8.87
N ALA A 146 20.17 6.07 7.91
CA ALA A 146 19.72 4.71 8.12
C ALA A 146 20.89 3.74 7.92
N ARG A 147 21.01 2.77 8.83
CA ARG A 147 22.04 1.73 8.80
C ARG A 147 21.47 0.41 9.26
N ARG A 148 21.70 -0.63 8.45
CA ARG A 148 21.41 -2.00 8.87
C ARG A 148 22.58 -2.53 9.68
N ILE A 149 22.38 -2.80 10.96
CA ILE A 149 23.44 -3.33 11.84
C ILE A 149 23.55 -4.85 11.68
N ASN A 150 22.39 -5.50 11.62
CA ASN A 150 22.20 -6.94 11.44
C ASN A 150 21.19 -7.17 10.32
N PRO A 151 21.14 -8.37 9.70
CA PRO A 151 20.09 -8.68 8.72
C PRO A 151 18.68 -8.43 9.29
N GLU A 152 18.50 -8.60 10.60
CA GLU A 152 17.23 -8.43 11.30
C GLU A 152 17.08 -7.08 12.01
N THR A 153 18.10 -6.21 12.02
CA THR A 153 18.06 -4.96 12.81
C THR A 153 18.45 -3.75 11.96
N LEU A 154 17.51 -2.81 11.83
CA LEU A 154 17.69 -1.52 11.16
C LEU A 154 17.69 -0.40 12.20
N VAL A 155 18.69 0.47 12.13
CA VAL A 155 18.76 1.69 12.95
C VAL A 155 18.64 2.90 12.04
N SER A 156 17.81 3.85 12.42
CA SER A 156 17.63 5.12 11.72
C SER A 156 17.67 6.28 12.70
N PHE A 157 18.35 7.36 12.32
CA PHE A 157 18.35 8.64 13.02
C PHE A 157 17.84 9.70 12.06
N SER A 158 16.77 10.40 12.44
CA SER A 158 16.27 11.56 11.71
C SER A 158 16.51 12.82 12.51
N LEU A 159 17.15 13.80 11.89
CA LEU A 159 17.40 15.13 12.42
C LEU A 159 16.47 16.13 11.74
N TYR A 160 15.85 17.00 12.53
CA TYR A 160 15.04 18.11 12.07
C TYR A 160 15.51 19.39 12.76
N SER A 161 15.92 20.40 12.00
CA SER A 161 16.27 21.71 12.53
C SER A 161 15.60 22.80 11.71
N LYS A 162 15.03 23.79 12.40
CA LYS A 162 14.35 24.93 11.77
C LYS A 162 14.99 26.22 12.24
N SER A 163 15.52 26.99 11.30
CA SER A 163 16.03 28.33 11.57
C SER A 163 14.90 29.35 11.64
N VAL A 164 15.02 30.36 12.49
CA VAL A 164 14.05 31.46 12.61
C VAL A 164 14.47 32.60 11.66
N ALA A 165 13.48 33.26 11.06
CA ALA A 165 13.64 34.16 9.91
C ALA A 165 14.42 35.47 10.16
N SER A 166 14.79 35.81 11.40
CA SER A 166 15.58 37.00 11.69
C SER A 166 16.95 36.58 12.23
N PRO A 167 18.06 36.87 11.54
CA PRO A 167 19.39 36.74 12.10
C PRO A 167 19.56 37.84 13.16
N ALA A 168 18.99 37.63 14.34
CA ALA A 168 19.40 38.43 15.49
C ALA A 168 20.86 38.10 15.74
N LEU A 169 21.73 39.11 15.70
CA LEU A 169 23.19 39.04 15.93
C LEU A 169 23.60 38.37 17.26
N THR A 170 22.65 37.87 18.06
CA THR A 170 22.84 37.32 19.40
C THR A 170 21.94 36.12 19.73
N SER A 171 21.36 35.40 18.76
CA SER A 171 20.57 34.19 19.07
C SER A 171 21.43 32.93 19.06
N GLY A 172 21.30 32.10 20.10
CA GLY A 172 21.97 30.80 20.21
C GLY A 172 21.67 29.81 19.06
N PRO A 173 22.23 28.59 19.10
CA PRO A 173 22.04 27.61 18.03
C PRO A 173 20.55 27.35 17.76
N PRO A 174 20.14 27.16 16.49
CA PRO A 174 18.75 26.92 16.14
C PRO A 174 18.23 25.64 16.82
N PRO A 175 16.94 25.58 17.22
CA PRO A 175 16.38 24.38 17.81
C PRO A 175 16.50 23.20 16.83
N ALA A 176 17.02 22.09 17.34
CA ALA A 176 17.19 20.86 16.61
C ALA A 176 16.58 19.70 17.41
N ALA A 177 15.82 18.86 16.72
CA ALA A 177 15.24 17.63 17.24
C ALA A 177 15.88 16.44 16.54
N VAL A 178 16.27 15.43 17.30
CA VAL A 178 16.79 14.16 16.80
C VAL A 178 15.83 13.06 17.24
N LEU A 179 15.39 12.24 16.29
CA LEU A 179 14.62 11.04 16.54
C LEU A 179 15.48 9.83 16.17
N ALA A 180 15.73 8.98 17.16
CA ALA A 180 16.34 7.67 17.04
C ALA A 180 15.25 6.61 16.91
N HIS A 181 15.41 5.72 15.95
CA HIS A 181 14.47 4.65 15.65
C HIS A 181 15.22 3.35 15.37
N ILE A 182 14.93 2.32 16.16
CA ILE A 182 15.54 1.00 16.07
C ILE A 182 14.43 0.01 15.74
N GLN A 183 14.55 -0.73 14.65
CA GLN A 183 13.60 -1.76 14.25
C GLN A 183 14.29 -3.11 14.25
N HIS A 184 13.68 -4.10 14.90
CA HIS A 184 14.12 -5.49 14.89
C HIS A 184 13.03 -6.38 14.31
N ASP A 185 13.25 -6.90 13.11
CA ASP A 185 12.31 -7.73 12.37
C ASP A 185 12.83 -9.17 12.25
N THR A 186 12.08 -10.12 12.79
CA THR A 186 12.35 -11.57 12.70
C THR A 186 11.38 -12.30 11.77
N GLY A 187 10.50 -11.56 11.10
CA GLY A 187 9.38 -12.08 10.32
C GLY A 187 8.17 -12.41 11.21
N ARG A 188 8.32 -13.31 12.18
CA ARG A 188 7.21 -13.71 13.08
C ARG A 188 6.79 -12.58 14.00
N TYR A 189 7.75 -11.84 14.54
CA TYR A 189 7.50 -10.65 15.32
C TYR A 189 8.43 -9.52 14.89
N SER A 190 7.96 -8.30 15.08
CA SER A 190 8.71 -7.07 14.81
C SER A 190 8.59 -6.15 16.02
N ILE A 191 9.73 -5.67 16.52
CA ILE A 191 9.82 -4.77 17.67
C ILE A 191 10.50 -3.49 17.23
N GLU A 192 9.92 -2.35 17.56
CA GLU A 192 10.47 -1.03 17.25
C GLU A 192 10.65 -0.21 18.52
N GLY A 193 11.84 0.36 18.71
CA GLY A 193 12.14 1.33 19.76
C GLY A 193 12.30 2.72 19.14
N LEU A 194 11.68 3.72 19.76
CA LEU A 194 11.70 5.12 19.36
C LEU A 194 12.18 5.99 20.51
N GLY A 195 13.04 6.96 20.20
CA GLY A 195 13.47 7.97 21.16
C GLY A 195 13.63 9.31 20.46
N SER A 196 12.89 10.33 20.88
CA SER A 196 13.01 11.69 20.39
C SER A 196 13.66 12.58 21.44
N THR A 197 14.58 13.45 21.04
CA THR A 197 15.10 14.51 21.91
C THR A 197 14.08 15.64 22.08
N ASP A 198 13.10 15.75 21.19
CA ASP A 198 11.97 16.66 21.34
C ASP A 198 11.02 16.10 22.40
N ASN A 199 10.87 16.83 23.50
CA ASN A 199 10.10 16.43 24.68
C ASN A 199 10.51 15.07 25.30
N ALA A 200 11.74 14.60 25.04
CA ALA A 200 12.26 13.30 25.47
C ALA A 200 11.30 12.11 25.26
N LEU A 201 10.55 12.10 24.14
CA LEU A 201 9.54 11.09 23.88
C LEU A 201 10.20 9.72 23.66
N LEU A 202 9.89 8.75 24.51
CA LEU A 202 10.29 7.36 24.34
C LEU A 202 9.07 6.54 23.89
N GLY A 203 9.27 5.64 22.93
CA GLY A 203 8.20 4.79 22.42
C GLY A 203 8.68 3.37 22.15
N VAL A 204 7.79 2.41 22.34
CA VAL A 204 8.01 1.01 21.95
C VAL A 204 6.80 0.53 21.17
N ARG A 205 7.03 -0.16 20.06
CA ARG A 205 6.00 -0.78 19.24
C ARG A 205 6.31 -2.26 19.08
N GLY A 206 5.28 -3.09 19.07
CA GLY A 206 5.39 -4.52 18.83
C GLY A 206 4.32 -4.97 17.85
N LEU A 207 4.70 -5.82 16.92
CA LEU A 207 3.80 -6.51 16.01
C LEU A 207 4.10 -8.00 16.04
N TRP A 208 3.07 -8.82 16.15
CA TRP A 208 3.13 -10.26 16.18
C TRP A 208 2.26 -10.85 15.07
N ASN A 209 2.85 -11.70 14.24
CA ASN A 209 2.17 -12.36 13.15
C ASN A 209 1.80 -13.80 13.51
N PHE A 210 0.52 -14.12 13.38
CA PHE A 210 -0.03 -15.46 13.58
C PHE A 210 -0.09 -16.23 12.25
N GLY A 211 0.10 -17.54 12.34
CA GLY A 211 -0.07 -18.45 11.19
C GLY A 211 1.14 -18.59 10.27
N LEU A 212 2.34 -18.14 10.68
CA LEU A 212 3.60 -18.23 9.92
C LEU A 212 4.61 -19.26 10.43
N SER A 213 4.32 -19.99 11.51
CA SER A 213 5.24 -21.01 12.02
C SER A 213 5.06 -22.35 11.31
N PRO A 214 6.08 -22.91 10.64
CA PRO A 214 6.19 -24.36 10.56
C PRO A 214 6.39 -24.88 11.99
N GLN A 215 5.66 -25.91 12.41
CA GLN A 215 6.07 -26.66 13.60
C GLN A 215 7.40 -27.35 13.25
N VAL A 216 8.47 -26.83 13.83
CA VAL A 216 9.73 -27.57 13.92
C VAL A 216 9.63 -28.38 15.19
N ASP A 217 8.99 -29.54 15.10
CA ASP A 217 9.27 -30.63 16.03
C ASP A 217 10.55 -31.32 15.51
N GLU A 218 11.70 -30.70 15.73
CA GLU A 218 12.99 -31.40 15.77
C GLU A 218 13.45 -31.33 17.23
N GLU A 219 13.14 -32.39 17.97
CA GLU A 219 13.52 -32.75 19.36
C GLU A 219 12.33 -33.25 20.20
N GLY A 220 11.52 -34.16 19.64
CA GLY A 220 10.77 -35.15 20.41
C GLY A 220 11.55 -36.46 20.44
N PRO A 221 11.69 -37.14 21.60
CA PRO A 221 12.55 -38.33 21.71
C PRO A 221 12.09 -39.42 20.74
N SER A 222 13.02 -39.88 19.91
CA SER A 222 12.85 -41.03 19.04
C SER A 222 12.43 -42.25 19.87
N ILE A 223 11.16 -42.63 19.79
CA ILE A 223 10.71 -43.93 20.31
C ILE A 223 11.19 -44.98 19.30
N PRO A 224 11.95 -46.00 19.72
CA PRO A 224 12.53 -46.99 18.82
C PRO A 224 11.46 -47.84 18.13
N LEU A 225 11.63 -48.06 16.83
CA LEU A 225 10.90 -49.04 16.04
C LEU A 225 11.12 -50.44 16.64
N TYR A 226 10.04 -51.11 17.06
CA TYR A 226 10.08 -52.55 17.30
C TYR A 226 9.57 -53.26 16.03
N THR A 227 10.47 -53.90 15.32
CA THR A 227 10.17 -54.85 14.24
C THR A 227 9.65 -56.16 14.85
N PRO A 228 8.49 -56.71 14.44
CA PRO A 228 8.11 -58.06 14.85
C PRO A 228 8.73 -59.07 13.88
N GLU A 229 9.73 -59.82 14.34
CA GLU A 229 10.11 -61.09 13.71
C GLU A 229 9.24 -62.23 14.28
N THR A 230 8.65 -62.95 13.34
CA THR A 230 7.97 -64.28 13.32
C THR A 230 8.10 -65.26 14.51
N ASP A 231 6.90 -65.65 15.04
CA ASP A 231 6.38 -67.03 15.34
C ASP A 231 7.04 -67.96 16.40
N PRO A 232 6.38 -69.05 16.92
CA PRO A 232 4.95 -69.48 16.90
C PRO A 232 4.39 -69.98 18.29
N LEU A 233 3.16 -70.51 18.29
CA LEU A 233 2.41 -71.29 19.31
C LEU A 233 1.46 -70.55 20.30
N GLY A 234 0.16 -70.56 19.95
CA GLY A 234 -0.88 -71.21 20.76
C GLY A 234 -1.65 -70.38 21.80
N GLY A 235 -2.94 -70.13 21.53
CA GLY A 235 -3.99 -70.06 22.57
C GLY A 235 -4.94 -68.86 22.52
N PHE A 236 -6.15 -69.07 21.99
CA PHE A 236 -7.47 -68.47 22.31
C PHE A 236 -7.49 -67.07 22.98
N THR A 237 -8.12 -66.04 22.41
CA THR A 237 -9.60 -65.94 22.30
C THR A 237 -10.06 -64.98 21.20
N GLU A 238 -11.21 -65.34 20.65
CA GLU A 238 -11.97 -64.77 19.55
C GLU A 238 -12.87 -63.61 20.02
N PHE A 239 -13.02 -62.54 19.22
CA PHE A 239 -14.27 -61.79 18.94
C PHE A 239 -14.01 -60.67 17.90
N PRO A 240 -15.02 -60.26 17.10
CA PRO A 240 -14.94 -60.36 15.64
C PRO A 240 -14.79 -59.01 14.93
N SER A 241 -14.22 -59.10 13.72
CA SER A 241 -14.03 -58.02 12.76
C SER A 241 -15.36 -57.55 12.16
N GLY A 242 -15.59 -56.23 12.13
CA GLY A 242 -16.68 -55.63 11.38
C GLY A 242 -16.72 -54.12 11.56
N LEU A 243 -16.20 -53.39 10.56
CA LEU A 243 -16.21 -51.94 10.30
C LEU A 243 -14.79 -51.36 10.12
N SER A 244 -14.13 -51.73 9.02
CA SER A 244 -12.98 -50.99 8.51
C SER A 244 -13.44 -49.66 7.89
N LEU A 245 -13.57 -48.63 8.73
CA LEU A 245 -13.42 -47.25 8.27
C LEU A 245 -11.94 -47.07 7.86
N PRO A 246 -11.62 -46.58 6.66
CA PRO A 246 -10.24 -46.23 6.34
C PRO A 246 -9.85 -45.09 7.27
N LEU A 247 -8.95 -45.34 8.22
CA LEU A 247 -8.30 -44.28 8.97
C LEU A 247 -7.73 -43.28 7.94
N PRO A 248 -8.00 -41.98 8.06
CA PRO A 248 -7.40 -41.01 7.17
C PRO A 248 -5.88 -41.13 7.27
N PRO A 249 -5.16 -41.10 6.14
CA PRO A 249 -3.71 -41.18 6.16
C PRO A 249 -3.17 -40.09 7.08
N TYR A 250 -2.19 -40.44 7.90
CA TYR A 250 -1.42 -39.50 8.71
C TYR A 250 -0.81 -38.45 7.77
N THR A 251 -1.56 -37.39 7.52
CA THR A 251 -1.16 -36.30 6.64
C THR A 251 -0.16 -35.45 7.40
N ASP A 252 1.07 -35.44 6.91
CA ASP A 252 2.15 -34.57 7.34
C ASP A 252 1.62 -33.13 7.51
N THR A 253 1.49 -32.68 8.76
CA THR A 253 0.91 -31.38 9.12
C THR A 253 1.65 -30.22 8.43
N LYS A 254 2.94 -30.43 8.10
CA LYS A 254 3.76 -29.49 7.33
C LYS A 254 3.30 -29.39 5.88
N THR A 255 2.86 -30.48 5.25
CA THR A 255 2.32 -30.46 3.87
C THR A 255 0.94 -29.81 3.81
N ILE A 256 0.06 -30.07 4.78
CA ILE A 256 -1.24 -29.37 4.89
C ILE A 256 -1.02 -27.88 5.15
N TYR A 257 -0.07 -27.53 6.00
CA TYR A 257 0.29 -26.14 6.29
C TYR A 257 0.87 -25.42 5.06
N ARG A 258 1.80 -26.06 4.33
CA ARG A 258 2.31 -25.57 3.05
C ARG A 258 1.21 -25.46 1.99
N ASN A 259 0.34 -26.45 1.87
CA ASN A 259 -0.80 -26.44 0.95
C ASN A 259 -1.84 -25.38 1.33
N ARG A 260 -2.04 -25.09 2.62
CA ARG A 260 -2.90 -23.99 3.10
C ARG A 260 -2.29 -22.62 2.73
N LEU A 261 -1.01 -22.42 3.00
CA LEU A 261 -0.30 -21.21 2.61
C LEU A 261 -0.23 -21.03 1.08
N ALA A 262 -0.11 -22.13 0.33
CA ALA A 262 -0.08 -22.11 -1.13
C ALA A 262 -1.48 -21.88 -1.74
N SER A 263 -2.54 -22.42 -1.13
CA SER A 263 -3.90 -22.33 -1.68
C SER A 263 -4.66 -21.06 -1.24
N LYS A 264 -4.50 -20.61 0.02
CA LYS A 264 -5.17 -19.42 0.60
C LYS A 264 -4.34 -18.83 1.75
N PRO A 265 -3.28 -18.05 1.46
CA PRO A 265 -2.50 -17.42 2.51
C PRO A 265 -3.32 -16.30 3.17
N SER A 266 -3.76 -16.51 4.42
CA SER A 266 -4.32 -15.47 5.28
C SER A 266 -3.33 -15.15 6.38
N LEU A 267 -3.07 -13.86 6.61
CA LEU A 267 -2.19 -13.38 7.66
C LEU A 267 -2.99 -12.57 8.67
N LEU A 268 -2.94 -13.02 9.93
CA LEU A 268 -3.46 -12.29 11.09
C LEU A 268 -2.28 -11.70 11.86
N SER A 269 -2.25 -10.39 12.04
CA SER A 269 -1.24 -9.68 12.82
C SER A 269 -1.92 -8.95 13.99
N ALA A 270 -1.31 -9.00 15.17
CA ALA A 270 -1.72 -8.18 16.31
C ALA A 270 -0.52 -7.38 16.81
N GLY A 271 -0.74 -6.15 17.24
CA GLY A 271 0.32 -5.32 17.77
C GLY A 271 -0.16 -4.26 18.72
N ALA A 272 0.79 -3.58 19.34
CA ALA A 272 0.56 -2.48 20.24
C ALA A 272 1.70 -1.48 20.16
N GLU A 273 1.39 -0.22 20.47
CA GLU A 273 2.36 0.84 20.68
C GLU A 273 2.13 1.51 22.03
N PHE A 274 3.24 1.89 22.65
CA PHE A 274 3.28 2.60 23.91
C PHE A 274 4.26 3.75 23.80
N TYR A 275 3.84 4.94 24.22
CA TYR A 275 4.66 6.13 24.27
C TYR A 275 4.64 6.73 25.67
N TYR A 276 5.79 7.25 26.09
CA TYR A 276 5.93 7.97 27.34
C TYR A 276 6.89 9.15 27.14
N SER A 277 6.45 10.34 27.51
CA SER A 277 7.33 11.50 27.65
C SER A 277 7.52 11.82 29.13
N PRO A 278 8.76 11.80 29.65
CA PRO A 278 9.04 12.16 31.04
C PRO A 278 8.88 13.66 31.30
N PHE A 279 9.03 14.52 30.28
CA PHE A 279 8.93 15.98 30.44
C PHE A 279 7.48 16.47 30.44
N SER A 280 6.62 15.91 29.58
CA SER A 280 5.20 16.29 29.56
C SER A 280 4.32 15.38 30.42
N HIS A 281 4.87 14.30 30.99
CA HIS A 281 4.13 13.26 31.72
C HIS A 281 2.94 12.69 30.93
N VAL A 282 3.03 12.68 29.61
CA VAL A 282 1.98 12.15 28.73
C VAL A 282 2.31 10.72 28.35
N ILE A 283 1.30 9.86 28.46
CA ILE A 283 1.35 8.47 28.03
C ILE A 283 0.44 8.31 26.81
N GLY A 284 0.92 7.61 25.78
CA GLY A 284 0.14 7.19 24.63
C GLY A 284 0.09 5.67 24.56
N LEU A 285 -1.08 5.10 24.24
CA LEU A 285 -1.23 3.66 24.05
C LEU A 285 -2.22 3.40 22.92
N SER A 286 -1.83 2.54 21.99
CA SER A 286 -2.75 1.99 20.98
C SER A 286 -2.51 0.50 20.79
N THR A 287 -3.57 -0.25 20.52
CA THR A 287 -3.52 -1.65 20.12
C THR A 287 -4.17 -1.80 18.75
N GLY A 288 -3.67 -2.74 17.95
CA GLY A 288 -4.10 -2.91 16.57
C GLY A 288 -4.15 -4.37 16.15
N LEU A 289 -5.17 -4.74 15.39
CA LEU A 289 -5.32 -6.02 14.72
C LEU A 289 -5.39 -5.78 13.22
N ARG A 290 -4.76 -6.66 12.44
CA ARG A 290 -4.82 -6.66 10.98
C ARG A 290 -5.06 -8.08 10.49
N PHE A 291 -6.11 -8.26 9.70
CA PHE A 291 -6.41 -9.51 9.01
C PHE A 291 -6.35 -9.28 7.52
N THR A 292 -5.54 -10.06 6.82
CA THR A 292 -5.29 -9.88 5.39
C THR A 292 -5.41 -11.21 4.67
N THR A 293 -6.13 -11.21 3.55
CA THR A 293 -6.15 -12.34 2.61
C THR A 293 -5.26 -11.97 1.45
N LEU A 294 -4.25 -12.79 1.19
CA LEU A 294 -3.36 -12.56 0.08
C LEU A 294 -3.96 -13.17 -1.18
N ALA A 295 -3.72 -12.51 -2.31
CA ALA A 295 -4.05 -13.10 -3.60
C ALA A 295 -3.23 -14.39 -3.73
N PRO A 296 -3.82 -15.54 -4.11
CA PRO A 296 -3.03 -16.71 -4.42
C PRO A 296 -2.04 -16.30 -5.51
N HIS A 297 -0.75 -16.42 -5.22
CA HIS A 297 0.28 -16.36 -6.24
C HIS A 297 -0.05 -17.48 -7.22
N ILE A 298 -0.73 -17.15 -8.32
CA ILE A 298 -0.75 -17.99 -9.50
C ILE A 298 0.65 -17.83 -10.08
N THR A 299 1.60 -18.61 -9.55
CA THR A 299 2.82 -18.88 -10.28
C THR A 299 2.38 -19.45 -11.64
N PRO A 300 2.78 -18.87 -12.77
CA PRO A 300 2.61 -19.56 -14.03
C PRO A 300 3.39 -20.86 -13.91
N THR A 301 2.69 -21.97 -13.86
CA THR A 301 3.28 -23.30 -13.89
C THR A 301 4.11 -23.35 -15.16
N GLU A 302 5.44 -23.45 -15.03
CA GLU A 302 6.27 -23.87 -16.15
C GLU A 302 5.71 -25.20 -16.67
N PRO A 303 5.54 -25.37 -17.99
CA PRO A 303 5.04 -26.62 -18.54
C PRO A 303 6.16 -27.68 -18.42
N ASP A 304 6.05 -28.53 -17.40
CA ASP A 304 6.86 -29.74 -17.29
C ASP A 304 6.69 -30.57 -18.56
N SER A 305 7.78 -30.73 -19.29
CA SER A 305 7.89 -31.60 -20.45
C SER A 305 8.12 -33.05 -20.03
N SER A 306 7.37 -33.96 -20.67
CA SER A 306 7.56 -35.43 -20.74
C SER A 306 6.97 -36.23 -19.55
N GLN A 307 6.19 -37.32 -19.67
CA GLN A 307 5.97 -38.32 -20.73
C GLN A 307 4.57 -38.99 -20.66
N SER A 308 4.08 -39.41 -21.84
CA SER A 308 3.23 -40.57 -22.21
C SER A 308 1.90 -40.91 -21.49
N SER A 309 0.84 -40.87 -22.31
CA SER A 309 -0.57 -41.29 -22.17
C SER A 309 -0.78 -42.84 -22.10
N PRO A 310 -2.01 -43.40 -21.88
CA PRO A 310 -3.09 -43.34 -22.87
C PRO A 310 -4.55 -43.19 -22.35
N SER A 311 -5.30 -42.40 -23.15
CA SER A 311 -6.73 -42.50 -23.56
C SER A 311 -7.84 -42.92 -22.58
N LEU A 312 -8.81 -42.02 -22.40
CA LEU A 312 -10.25 -42.33 -22.43
C LEU A 312 -11.05 -41.11 -22.89
N THR A 313 -12.19 -41.40 -23.51
CA THR A 313 -12.87 -40.72 -24.61
C THR A 313 -13.56 -39.37 -24.33
N THR A 314 -13.41 -38.51 -25.33
CA THR A 314 -14.05 -37.23 -25.64
C THR A 314 -15.59 -37.32 -25.67
N LYS A 315 -16.31 -36.62 -24.77
CA LYS A 315 -17.63 -35.97 -25.06
C LYS A 315 -18.31 -35.12 -23.97
N GLU A 316 -17.72 -34.81 -22.81
CA GLU A 316 -18.42 -34.04 -21.74
C GLU A 316 -17.71 -32.77 -21.21
N LEU A 317 -16.94 -32.04 -22.03
CA LEU A 317 -16.26 -30.81 -21.57
C LEU A 317 -16.43 -29.59 -22.49
N LEU A 318 -17.59 -29.44 -23.14
CA LEU A 318 -17.94 -28.23 -23.91
C LEU A 318 -19.12 -27.44 -23.31
N SER A 319 -19.25 -27.44 -21.99
CA SER A 319 -20.04 -26.43 -21.27
C SER A 319 -19.17 -25.84 -20.17
N PHE A 320 -19.23 -24.52 -19.98
CA PHE A 320 -18.43 -23.69 -19.06
C PHE A 320 -17.14 -23.08 -19.63
N ARG A 321 -17.27 -22.38 -20.77
CA ARG A 321 -16.41 -21.21 -21.05
C ARG A 321 -17.25 -19.93 -21.07
N GLY A 322 -17.70 -19.50 -19.90
CA GLY A 322 -18.39 -18.23 -19.68
C GLY A 322 -17.41 -17.12 -19.32
N LYS A 323 -17.42 -16.03 -20.09
CA LYS A 323 -16.70 -14.77 -19.82
C LYS A 323 -17.20 -14.19 -18.48
N PRO A 324 -16.36 -13.63 -17.60
CA PRO A 324 -16.86 -13.03 -16.36
C PRO A 324 -17.58 -11.71 -16.71
N LEU A 325 -18.91 -11.73 -16.61
CA LEU A 325 -19.74 -10.54 -16.68
C LEU A 325 -19.69 -9.80 -15.34
N ALA A 326 -19.55 -8.49 -15.42
CA ALA A 326 -19.66 -7.56 -14.31
C ALA A 326 -21.08 -7.56 -13.73
N GLY A 327 -21.19 -7.48 -12.39
CA GLY A 327 -22.37 -6.95 -11.72
C GLY A 327 -22.98 -7.80 -10.60
N THR A 328 -23.13 -7.15 -9.45
CA THR A 328 -24.20 -7.32 -8.44
C THR A 328 -24.07 -8.39 -7.34
N SER A 329 -23.55 -7.96 -6.18
CA SER A 329 -24.25 -7.84 -4.87
C SER A 329 -25.29 -8.87 -4.38
N ALA A 330 -25.37 -10.10 -4.91
CA ALA A 330 -26.41 -11.06 -4.53
C ALA A 330 -26.00 -12.14 -3.52
N SER A 331 -24.76 -12.23 -3.05
CA SER A 331 -24.35 -13.31 -2.13
C SER A 331 -24.44 -12.95 -0.64
N LEU A 332 -24.95 -11.78 -0.26
CA LEU A 332 -24.94 -11.30 1.13
C LEU A 332 -26.25 -11.49 1.90
N LEU A 333 -27.36 -11.87 1.25
CA LEU A 333 -28.68 -11.93 1.92
C LEU A 333 -29.34 -13.32 1.99
N SER A 334 -28.76 -14.36 1.38
CA SER A 334 -29.42 -15.68 1.28
C SER A 334 -29.05 -16.70 2.37
N THR A 335 -28.21 -16.36 3.36
CA THR A 335 -27.69 -17.34 4.34
C THR A 335 -28.00 -17.01 5.81
N ALA A 336 -28.89 -16.06 6.09
CA ALA A 336 -29.26 -15.69 7.46
C ALA A 336 -30.16 -16.71 8.20
N GLY A 337 -30.47 -17.87 7.62
CA GLY A 337 -31.45 -18.81 8.18
C GLY A 337 -30.90 -19.94 9.05
N HIS A 338 -29.77 -20.55 8.70
CA HIS A 338 -29.38 -21.81 9.34
C HIS A 338 -27.87 -22.06 9.24
N THR A 339 -27.09 -21.57 10.20
CA THR A 339 -25.76 -22.13 10.55
C THR A 339 -25.22 -21.40 11.79
N LEU A 340 -25.87 -21.59 12.94
CA LEU A 340 -25.22 -21.50 14.23
C LEU A 340 -24.62 -22.88 14.50
N LEU A 341 -23.29 -22.95 14.71
CA LEU A 341 -22.47 -24.15 15.00
C LEU A 341 -21.74 -24.77 13.80
N THR A 342 -20.67 -24.10 13.32
CA THR A 342 -19.39 -24.68 12.82
C THR A 342 -18.54 -23.59 12.13
N PRO A 343 -17.32 -23.26 12.60
CA PRO A 343 -16.50 -22.23 11.98
C PRO A 343 -15.36 -22.87 11.15
N SER A 344 -15.59 -23.28 9.90
CA SER A 344 -14.45 -23.70 9.04
C SER A 344 -14.67 -23.75 7.53
N ASN A 345 -15.74 -23.20 6.94
CA ASN A 345 -15.81 -23.15 5.48
C ASN A 345 -16.63 -21.98 4.91
N VAL A 346 -16.22 -20.76 5.25
CA VAL A 346 -16.74 -19.55 4.60
C VAL A 346 -16.06 -19.45 3.21
N SER A 347 -16.76 -19.93 2.18
CA SER A 347 -16.37 -19.77 0.78
C SER A 347 -16.63 -18.33 0.32
N HIS A 348 -15.80 -17.37 0.77
CA HIS A 348 -15.94 -15.97 0.34
C HIS A 348 -14.60 -15.35 -0.05
N SER A 349 -14.64 -14.69 -1.21
CA SER A 349 -13.65 -13.79 -1.82
C SER A 349 -12.48 -14.41 -2.59
N SER A 350 -12.54 -14.32 -3.92
CA SER A 350 -11.42 -14.52 -4.85
C SER A 350 -10.48 -13.31 -4.94
N PHE A 351 -10.76 -12.24 -4.20
CA PHE A 351 -10.01 -10.98 -4.23
C PHE A 351 -9.34 -10.70 -2.88
N PRO A 352 -8.12 -10.11 -2.88
CA PRO A 352 -7.42 -9.78 -1.66
C PRO A 352 -8.13 -8.63 -0.93
N TYR A 353 -8.21 -8.76 0.39
CA TYR A 353 -8.74 -7.73 1.28
C TYR A 353 -7.92 -7.63 2.56
N THR A 354 -7.93 -6.44 3.14
CA THR A 354 -7.24 -6.08 4.39
C THR A 354 -8.24 -5.44 5.32
N MET A 355 -8.48 -6.05 6.48
CA MET A 355 -9.28 -5.49 7.55
C MET A 355 -8.36 -5.09 8.70
N THR A 356 -8.50 -3.88 9.23
CA THR A 356 -7.74 -3.44 10.40
C THR A 356 -8.69 -2.94 11.47
N LEU A 357 -8.36 -3.22 12.74
CA LEU A 357 -9.05 -2.69 13.89
C LEU A 357 -8.01 -2.06 14.81
N THR A 358 -8.10 -0.76 15.06
CA THR A 358 -7.21 -0.05 16.00
C THR A 358 -8.02 0.50 17.16
N LEU A 359 -7.51 0.31 18.37
CA LEU A 359 -8.10 0.77 19.61
C LEU A 359 -7.11 1.70 20.31
N THR A 360 -7.60 2.82 20.80
CA THR A 360 -6.85 3.77 21.64
C THR A 360 -7.57 3.89 22.98
N PRO A 361 -7.27 3.00 23.94
CA PRO A 361 -8.07 2.91 25.16
C PRO A 361 -8.02 4.18 26.02
N LEU A 362 -6.94 4.96 25.93
CA LEU A 362 -6.81 6.22 26.68
C LEU A 362 -7.77 7.32 26.19
N THR A 363 -8.00 7.41 24.88
CA THR A 363 -8.90 8.42 24.27
C THR A 363 -10.28 7.85 23.95
N GLY A 364 -10.48 6.54 24.11
CA GLY A 364 -11.75 5.87 23.82
C GLY A 364 -12.07 5.74 22.34
N SER A 365 -11.11 5.96 21.42
CA SER A 365 -11.38 5.85 19.98
C SER A 365 -11.11 4.44 19.45
N ILE A 366 -12.06 3.91 18.69
CA ILE A 366 -12.01 2.64 17.96
C ILE A 366 -12.16 2.94 16.47
N SER A 367 -11.22 2.48 15.66
CA SER A 367 -11.26 2.63 14.20
C SER A 367 -11.22 1.27 13.54
N SER A 368 -12.17 1.03 12.64
CA SER A 368 -12.28 -0.17 11.83
C SER A 368 -12.12 0.21 10.37
N THR A 369 -11.16 -0.39 9.68
CA THR A 369 -10.98 -0.18 8.24
C THR A 369 -11.13 -1.48 7.48
N TYR A 370 -11.72 -1.38 6.29
CA TYR A 370 -11.90 -2.48 5.37
C TYR A 370 -11.48 -2.03 3.97
N SER A 371 -10.34 -2.55 3.51
CA SER A 371 -9.77 -2.28 2.19
C SER A 371 -9.86 -3.52 1.32
N VAL A 372 -10.27 -3.36 0.08
CA VAL A 372 -10.51 -4.45 -0.86
C VAL A 372 -9.99 -4.09 -2.24
N ARG A 373 -9.45 -5.08 -2.96
CA ARG A 373 -9.02 -4.93 -4.35
C ARG A 373 -9.78 -5.91 -5.24
N PRO A 374 -11.03 -5.58 -5.66
CA PRO A 374 -11.88 -6.47 -6.43
C PRO A 374 -11.35 -6.75 -7.84
N THR A 375 -10.61 -5.80 -8.43
CA THR A 375 -9.98 -5.96 -9.74
C THR A 375 -8.53 -5.49 -9.70
N PRO A 376 -7.67 -5.91 -10.64
CA PRO A 376 -6.29 -5.43 -10.71
C PRO A 376 -6.14 -3.91 -10.86
N THR A 377 -7.22 -3.24 -11.24
CA THR A 377 -7.28 -1.81 -11.56
C THR A 377 -8.10 -0.99 -10.56
N LEU A 378 -8.89 -1.60 -9.69
CA LEU A 378 -9.76 -0.90 -8.76
C LEU A 378 -9.53 -1.42 -7.35
N ALA A 379 -9.30 -0.50 -6.43
CA ALA A 379 -9.27 -0.77 -5.00
C ALA A 379 -10.18 0.22 -4.26
N LEU A 380 -10.89 -0.29 -3.25
CA LEU A 380 -11.84 0.46 -2.43
C LEU A 380 -11.44 0.33 -0.97
N SER A 381 -11.74 1.35 -0.19
CA SER A 381 -11.55 1.36 1.25
C SER A 381 -12.73 2.04 1.93
N SER A 382 -13.16 1.48 3.06
CA SER A 382 -14.09 2.11 3.98
C SER A 382 -13.47 2.14 5.37
N GLN A 383 -13.53 3.28 6.04
CA GLN A 383 -13.08 3.50 7.40
C GLN A 383 -14.26 3.97 8.25
N PHE A 384 -14.43 3.33 9.39
CA PHE A 384 -15.40 3.69 10.41
C PHE A 384 -14.65 4.00 11.69
N ASP A 385 -14.68 5.25 12.11
CA ASP A 385 -14.12 5.71 13.37
C ASP A 385 -15.26 5.97 14.35
N PHE A 386 -15.12 5.50 15.58
CA PHE A 386 -16.08 5.71 16.65
C PHE A 386 -15.36 6.09 17.93
N ASN A 387 -15.90 7.04 18.68
CA ASN A 387 -15.37 7.41 19.98
C ASN A 387 -16.37 7.05 21.08
N PHE A 388 -15.95 6.18 22.01
CA PHE A 388 -16.78 5.72 23.13
C PHE A 388 -17.16 6.84 24.11
N TYR A 389 -16.34 7.89 24.25
CA TYR A 389 -16.60 8.96 25.20
C TYR A 389 -17.52 10.04 24.63
N SER A 390 -17.37 10.40 23.36
CA SER A 390 -18.21 11.42 22.71
C SER A 390 -19.41 10.85 21.97
N TRP A 391 -19.47 9.52 21.78
CA TRP A 391 -20.45 8.85 20.90
C TRP A 391 -20.44 9.39 19.47
N GLU A 392 -19.33 10.00 19.06
CA GLU A 392 -19.15 10.53 17.71
C GLU A 392 -18.73 9.38 16.80
N SER A 393 -19.48 9.19 15.73
CA SER A 393 -19.15 8.26 14.65
C SER A 393 -18.78 9.05 13.41
N ARG A 394 -17.69 8.66 12.76
CA ARG A 394 -17.30 9.17 11.46
C ARG A 394 -17.13 8.01 10.49
N TYR A 395 -17.67 8.18 9.29
CA TYR A 395 -17.53 7.20 8.23
C TYR A 395 -16.92 7.84 6.99
N VAL A 396 -15.90 7.19 6.44
CA VAL A 396 -15.16 7.65 5.26
C VAL A 396 -15.09 6.51 4.26
N ILE A 397 -15.49 6.78 3.02
CA ILE A 397 -15.30 5.86 1.89
C ILE A 397 -14.32 6.49 0.92
N GLY A 398 -13.47 5.68 0.31
CA GLY A 398 -12.66 6.11 -0.81
C GLY A 398 -12.20 4.93 -1.64
N GLY A 399 -11.44 5.25 -2.68
CA GLY A 399 -10.90 4.23 -3.56
C GLY A 399 -10.00 4.82 -4.61
N GLU A 400 -9.30 3.93 -5.29
CA GLU A 400 -8.48 4.25 -6.44
C GLU A 400 -8.89 3.41 -7.66
N LEU A 401 -8.79 4.03 -8.82
CA LEU A 401 -9.07 3.44 -10.12
C LEU A 401 -7.91 3.74 -11.05
N TRP A 402 -7.16 2.70 -11.38
CA TRP A 402 -6.15 2.66 -12.41
C TRP A 402 -6.83 2.44 -13.76
N ARG A 403 -6.66 3.36 -14.70
CA ARG A 403 -7.11 3.16 -16.08
C ARG A 403 -5.94 2.61 -16.90
N PRO A 404 -5.99 1.34 -17.34
CA PRO A 404 -4.98 0.81 -18.24
C PRO A 404 -5.17 1.38 -19.65
N TYR A 405 -4.09 1.34 -20.43
CA TYR A 405 -4.04 1.63 -21.85
C TYR A 405 -5.22 0.99 -22.59
N ARG A 406 -6.04 1.78 -23.28
CA ARG A 406 -6.97 1.26 -24.28
C ARG A 406 -6.16 1.00 -25.54
N ARG A 407 -5.65 -0.22 -25.69
CA ARG A 407 -5.21 -0.70 -27.01
C ARG A 407 -6.42 -0.61 -27.92
N ASP A 408 -6.34 0.23 -28.96
CA ASP A 408 -7.37 0.29 -29.98
C ASP A 408 -7.70 -1.14 -30.41
N ARG A 409 -8.94 -1.54 -30.14
CA ARG A 409 -9.43 -2.92 -30.31
C ARG A 409 -9.51 -3.33 -31.79
N HIS A 410 -9.02 -2.49 -32.71
CA HIS A 410 -9.03 -2.71 -34.15
C HIS A 410 -7.92 -3.64 -34.64
N SER A 411 -6.91 -4.01 -33.83
CA SER A 411 -5.83 -4.90 -34.29
C SER A 411 -6.11 -6.40 -34.14
N ARG A 412 -7.35 -6.82 -33.84
CA ARG A 412 -7.70 -8.24 -33.59
C ARG A 412 -8.72 -8.81 -34.59
N THR A 413 -8.93 -8.14 -35.71
CA THR A 413 -9.72 -8.65 -36.84
C THR A 413 -8.87 -8.99 -38.07
N ASP A 414 -7.55 -8.82 -38.03
CA ASP A 414 -6.68 -9.01 -39.21
C ASP A 414 -6.06 -10.41 -39.33
N SER A 415 -6.56 -11.42 -38.60
CA SER A 415 -6.05 -12.80 -38.75
C SER A 415 -7.13 -13.86 -38.91
N ALA A 416 -8.35 -13.46 -39.28
CA ALA A 416 -9.39 -14.38 -39.73
C ALA A 416 -10.23 -13.68 -40.80
N ASP A 417 -9.90 -14.00 -42.06
CA ASP A 417 -10.78 -14.00 -43.22
C ASP A 417 -11.60 -12.72 -43.49
N ALA A 418 -11.08 -11.82 -44.33
CA ALA A 418 -11.92 -10.95 -45.16
C ALA A 418 -11.13 -10.36 -46.34
N GLU A 419 -11.24 -11.00 -47.50
CA GLU A 419 -11.32 -10.22 -48.73
C GLU A 419 -12.43 -9.17 -48.58
N GLY A 420 -12.15 -7.92 -48.93
CA GLY A 420 -13.19 -6.99 -49.37
C GLY A 420 -13.94 -6.17 -48.33
N VAL A 421 -13.28 -5.63 -47.30
CA VAL A 421 -13.86 -4.51 -46.52
C VAL A 421 -12.99 -3.27 -46.65
N LEU A 422 -13.56 -2.22 -47.24
CA LEU A 422 -12.96 -0.90 -47.36
C LEU A 422 -12.63 -0.34 -45.96
N PRO A 423 -11.42 0.24 -45.76
CA PRO A 423 -11.06 0.83 -44.48
C PRO A 423 -11.99 2.01 -44.17
N SER A 424 -12.51 2.04 -42.94
CA SER A 424 -13.25 3.18 -42.41
C SER A 424 -12.39 4.45 -42.47
N SER A 425 -13.02 5.57 -42.83
CA SER A 425 -12.41 6.84 -43.23
C SER A 425 -11.59 7.59 -42.17
N ASP A 426 -11.44 7.05 -40.96
CA ASP A 426 -10.94 7.81 -39.81
C ASP A 426 -9.53 7.39 -39.34
N ASP A 427 -8.94 6.33 -39.90
CA ASP A 427 -7.63 5.81 -39.45
C ASP A 427 -6.49 6.09 -40.45
N HIS A 428 -6.29 7.38 -40.77
CA HIS A 428 -5.26 7.88 -41.68
C HIS A 428 -3.80 7.51 -41.29
N LEU A 429 -3.59 6.94 -40.09
CA LEU A 429 -2.27 6.61 -39.56
C LEU A 429 -1.95 5.10 -39.59
N ALA A 430 -2.88 4.24 -39.97
CA ALA A 430 -2.67 2.79 -40.00
C ALA A 430 -1.55 2.37 -40.99
N TRP A 431 -1.52 3.00 -42.17
CA TRP A 431 -0.47 2.82 -43.18
C TRP A 431 0.90 3.32 -42.68
N VAL A 432 0.94 4.41 -41.91
CA VAL A 432 2.18 4.91 -41.30
C VAL A 432 2.70 3.92 -40.28
N ARG A 433 1.82 3.39 -39.41
CA ARG A 433 2.18 2.40 -38.40
C ARG A 433 2.76 1.14 -39.05
N SER A 434 2.15 0.61 -40.12
CA SER A 434 2.65 -0.58 -40.79
C SER A 434 4.02 -0.35 -41.44
N LYS A 435 4.23 0.77 -42.13
CA LYS A 435 5.55 1.11 -42.70
C LYS A 435 6.62 1.35 -41.64
N THR A 436 6.24 1.92 -40.49
CA THR A 436 7.18 2.18 -39.40
C THR A 436 7.53 0.93 -38.58
N LYS A 437 6.78 -0.18 -38.71
CA LYS A 437 7.12 -1.44 -38.02
C LYS A 437 8.46 -2.00 -38.50
N ASP A 438 8.82 -1.80 -39.76
CA ASP A 438 10.08 -2.29 -40.31
C ASP A 438 11.30 -1.41 -39.94
N TRP A 439 11.06 -0.23 -39.37
CA TRP A 439 12.11 0.73 -39.01
C TRP A 439 12.72 0.53 -37.63
N PHE A 440 12.11 -0.29 -36.77
CA PHE A 440 12.58 -0.51 -35.40
C PHE A 440 12.86 -1.98 -35.19
N SER A 441 13.96 -2.29 -34.52
CA SER A 441 14.21 -3.66 -34.05
C SER A 441 13.11 -4.10 -33.07
N PRO A 442 12.82 -5.41 -32.95
CA PRO A 442 11.80 -5.90 -32.02
C PRO A 442 12.03 -5.45 -30.56
N ALA A 443 13.29 -5.30 -30.14
CA ALA A 443 13.65 -4.81 -28.81
C ALA A 443 13.36 -3.30 -28.62
N GLU A 444 13.55 -2.48 -29.67
CA GLU A 444 13.20 -1.05 -29.64
C GLU A 444 11.68 -0.86 -29.64
N GLN A 445 10.95 -1.73 -30.33
CA GLN A 445 9.48 -1.71 -30.32
C GLN A 445 8.93 -2.01 -28.93
N THR A 446 9.46 -3.03 -28.24
CA THR A 446 9.03 -3.34 -26.86
C THR A 446 9.31 -2.18 -25.92
N LEU A 447 10.46 -1.52 -26.03
CA LEU A 447 10.79 -0.36 -25.20
C LEU A 447 9.89 0.85 -25.50
N LYS A 448 9.52 1.05 -26.77
CA LYS A 448 8.59 2.11 -27.20
C LYS A 448 7.17 1.84 -26.72
N ASP A 449 6.69 0.60 -26.85
CA ASP A 449 5.38 0.18 -26.36
C ASP A 449 5.31 0.28 -24.84
N GLU A 450 6.35 -0.13 -24.11
CA GLU A 450 6.44 0.07 -22.67
C GLU A 450 6.44 1.55 -22.27
N ARG A 451 7.14 2.39 -23.04
CA ARG A 451 7.16 3.84 -22.80
C ARG A 451 5.78 4.45 -23.03
N LEU A 452 5.09 4.09 -24.10
CA LEU A 452 3.72 4.55 -24.38
C LEU A 452 2.73 4.05 -23.33
N GLN A 453 2.84 2.77 -22.94
CA GLN A 453 2.04 2.21 -21.85
C GLN A 453 2.26 2.99 -20.55
N ARG A 454 3.51 3.35 -20.24
CA ARG A 454 3.86 4.17 -19.08
C ARG A 454 3.33 5.60 -19.17
N GLU A 455 3.33 6.22 -20.35
CA GLU A 455 2.82 7.58 -20.60
C GLU A 455 1.29 7.68 -20.47
N GLU A 456 0.55 6.59 -20.72
CA GLU A 456 -0.93 6.58 -20.67
C GLU A 456 -1.52 6.01 -19.37
N GLU A 457 -0.68 5.57 -18.42
CA GLU A 457 -1.14 5.16 -17.10
C GLU A 457 -1.73 6.36 -16.34
N ASN A 458 -2.96 6.19 -15.86
CA ASN A 458 -3.70 7.22 -15.13
C ASN A 458 -4.33 6.63 -13.88
N VAL A 459 -4.26 7.37 -12.78
CA VAL A 459 -4.87 7.00 -11.50
C VAL A 459 -5.88 8.04 -11.09
N TRP A 460 -7.07 7.58 -10.74
CA TRP A 460 -8.08 8.38 -10.08
C TRP A 460 -8.20 7.93 -8.66
N LYS A 461 -8.19 8.88 -7.72
CA LYS A 461 -8.57 8.64 -6.33
C LYS A 461 -9.79 9.47 -6.00
N PHE A 462 -10.66 8.91 -5.18
CA PHE A 462 -11.82 9.61 -4.67
C PHE A 462 -12.01 9.30 -3.19
N ARG A 463 -12.59 10.26 -2.46
CA ARG A 463 -12.94 10.14 -1.05
C ARG A 463 -14.26 10.87 -0.82
N LEU A 464 -15.12 10.26 -0.03
CA LEU A 464 -16.37 10.81 0.47
C LEU A 464 -16.37 10.67 2.00
N ASP A 465 -16.62 11.77 2.69
CA ASP A 465 -16.79 11.83 4.15
C ASP A 465 -18.28 11.92 4.52
N ASP A 466 -18.62 11.63 5.77
CA ASP A 466 -20.00 11.71 6.31
C ASP A 466 -20.61 13.12 6.20
N SER A 467 -19.75 14.14 6.26
CA SER A 467 -20.10 15.56 6.04
C SER A 467 -20.32 15.94 4.56
N TRP A 468 -20.46 14.96 3.66
CA TRP A 468 -20.57 15.16 2.21
C TRP A 468 -19.36 15.89 1.59
N ASN A 469 -18.21 15.83 2.24
CA ASN A 469 -16.96 16.32 1.69
C ASN A 469 -16.45 15.34 0.63
N VAL A 470 -16.43 15.79 -0.63
CA VAL A 470 -15.94 15.01 -1.76
C VAL A 470 -14.54 15.49 -2.13
N LYS A 471 -13.57 14.57 -2.15
CA LYS A 471 -12.24 14.83 -2.70
C LYS A 471 -12.00 13.91 -3.88
N ALA A 472 -11.46 14.45 -4.96
CA ALA A 472 -11.01 13.70 -6.11
C ALA A 472 -9.58 14.12 -6.45
N LEU A 473 -8.74 13.16 -6.83
CA LEU A 473 -7.38 13.39 -7.28
C LEU A 473 -7.15 12.56 -8.54
N TRP A 474 -6.79 13.24 -9.63
CA TRP A 474 -6.29 12.60 -10.83
C TRP A 474 -4.78 12.77 -10.89
N THR A 475 -4.06 11.66 -11.03
CA THR A 475 -2.63 11.67 -11.30
C THR A 475 -2.35 10.92 -12.59
N GLY A 476 -1.68 11.56 -13.53
CA GLY A 476 -1.38 11.00 -14.84
C GLY A 476 -0.09 11.56 -15.40
N ARG A 477 0.39 10.93 -16.47
CA ARG A 477 1.54 11.43 -17.23
C ARG A 477 1.09 12.19 -18.45
N VAL A 478 1.84 13.23 -18.76
CA VAL A 478 1.70 14.00 -19.99
C VAL A 478 3.10 14.20 -20.56
N LYS A 479 3.48 13.34 -21.52
CA LYS A 479 4.85 13.29 -22.08
C LYS A 479 5.89 13.05 -20.98
N SER A 480 6.80 14.00 -20.75
CA SER A 480 7.83 13.96 -19.69
C SER A 480 7.36 14.55 -18.36
N LEU A 481 6.13 15.08 -18.29
CA LEU A 481 5.59 15.72 -17.10
C LEU A 481 4.69 14.76 -16.33
N LEU A 482 4.77 14.83 -15.01
CA LEU A 482 3.88 14.16 -14.10
C LEU A 482 2.87 15.17 -13.56
N VAL A 483 1.58 14.96 -13.85
CA VAL A 483 0.52 15.91 -13.52
C VAL A 483 -0.40 15.31 -12.48
N SER A 484 -0.71 16.08 -11.45
CA SER A 484 -1.60 15.74 -10.36
C SER A 484 -2.64 16.86 -10.19
N ALA A 485 -3.87 16.64 -10.65
CA ALA A 485 -4.98 17.57 -10.49
C ALA A 485 -5.90 17.12 -9.35
N GLY A 486 -6.17 18.00 -8.39
CA GLY A 486 -7.02 17.72 -7.23
C GLY A 486 -8.21 18.67 -7.16
N VAL A 487 -9.34 18.12 -6.73
CA VAL A 487 -10.56 18.88 -6.43
C VAL A 487 -11.08 18.45 -5.07
N SER A 488 -11.40 19.42 -4.22
CA SER A 488 -12.08 19.19 -2.95
C SER A 488 -13.33 20.04 -2.92
N VAL A 489 -14.49 19.46 -2.66
CA VAL A 489 -15.79 20.15 -2.59
C VAL A 489 -16.47 19.81 -1.28
N SER A 490 -16.92 20.83 -0.56
CA SER A 490 -17.63 20.74 0.71
C SER A 490 -18.92 21.55 0.68
N PRO A 491 -20.03 21.05 1.27
CA PRO A 491 -21.23 21.86 1.42
C PRO A 491 -21.00 22.96 2.46
N VAL A 492 -21.47 24.19 2.20
CA VAL A 492 -21.48 25.25 3.21
C VAL A 492 -22.61 24.96 4.18
N THR A 493 -22.28 24.45 5.36
CA THR A 493 -23.23 24.41 6.48
C THR A 493 -23.40 25.84 7.00
N LYS A 494 -24.56 26.44 6.77
CA LYS A 494 -24.95 27.63 7.53
C LYS A 494 -25.22 27.15 8.96
N HIS A 495 -24.21 27.20 9.83
CA HIS A 495 -24.49 27.16 11.26
C HIS A 495 -25.27 28.44 11.59
N HIS A 496 -26.57 28.30 11.91
CA HIS A 496 -27.33 29.33 12.60
C HIS A 496 -26.74 29.47 14.01
N HIS A 497 -25.60 30.13 14.14
CA HIS A 497 -25.25 30.76 15.40
C HIS A 497 -26.14 31.99 15.49
N SER A 498 -27.18 31.89 16.32
CA SER A 498 -27.86 33.03 16.90
C SER A 498 -26.88 33.78 17.81
N SER A 499 -25.92 34.50 17.23
CA SER A 499 -25.25 35.57 17.95
C SER A 499 -26.23 36.72 18.03
N ALA A 500 -26.88 36.85 19.20
CA ALA A 500 -27.60 38.03 19.59
C ALA A 500 -26.63 39.23 19.61
N ALA A 501 -26.48 39.88 18.47
CA ALA A 501 -25.88 41.20 18.37
C ALA A 501 -27.02 42.21 18.49
N THR A 502 -27.18 42.74 19.69
CA THR A 502 -27.97 43.94 19.98
C THR A 502 -27.39 45.11 19.19
N LEU A 503 -28.10 45.57 18.15
CA LEU A 503 -27.89 46.88 17.55
C LEU A 503 -29.24 47.53 17.23
N SER A 504 -29.56 48.52 18.08
CA SER A 504 -30.33 49.75 17.87
C SER A 504 -31.32 49.83 16.70
N ALA A 505 -32.58 50.04 17.07
CA ALA A 505 -33.65 50.50 16.20
C ALA A 505 -33.34 51.86 15.56
N SER A 506 -33.52 51.95 14.24
CA SER A 506 -33.92 53.18 13.56
C SER A 506 -34.85 52.81 12.41
N ASP A 507 -36.07 53.32 12.52
CA ASP A 507 -37.23 53.14 11.66
C ASP A 507 -36.98 53.54 10.21
N GLY A 508 -37.52 52.77 9.25
CA GLY A 508 -37.38 53.02 7.82
C GLY A 508 -38.29 52.10 7.00
N VAL A 509 -39.49 52.60 6.70
CA VAL A 509 -40.58 51.97 5.94
C VAL A 509 -40.16 51.61 4.50
N GLY A 510 -40.59 50.44 4.00
CA GLY A 510 -40.62 50.19 2.55
C GLY A 510 -40.69 48.73 2.08
N ASP A 511 -41.91 48.28 1.82
CA ASP A 511 -42.31 47.56 0.59
C ASP A 511 -42.36 46.02 0.49
N LEU A 512 -43.28 45.61 -0.37
CA LEU A 512 -44.04 44.37 -0.54
C LEU A 512 -43.33 43.18 -1.24
N ALA A 513 -43.90 41.99 -0.97
CA ALA A 513 -44.05 40.82 -1.87
C ALA A 513 -42.83 39.94 -2.22
N GLY A 514 -43.03 38.61 -2.16
CA GLY A 514 -42.05 37.53 -2.38
C GLY A 514 -41.63 37.29 -3.85
N PRO A 515 -40.97 36.15 -4.20
CA PRO A 515 -41.28 34.81 -3.74
C PRO A 515 -40.08 33.94 -3.31
N SER A 516 -40.39 32.75 -2.80
CA SER A 516 -39.52 31.59 -2.56
C SER A 516 -38.22 31.55 -3.38
N THR A 517 -37.09 31.94 -2.78
CA THR A 517 -35.77 31.73 -3.38
C THR A 517 -35.33 30.31 -3.06
N SER A 518 -35.25 29.49 -4.11
CA SER A 518 -34.56 28.21 -4.17
C SER A 518 -33.35 28.16 -3.22
N SER A 519 -33.32 27.18 -2.32
CA SER A 519 -32.18 26.89 -1.46
C SER A 519 -31.00 26.41 -2.31
N VAL A 520 -30.31 27.33 -2.97
CA VAL A 520 -29.03 27.03 -3.63
C VAL A 520 -28.08 26.62 -2.52
N LYS A 521 -27.91 25.30 -2.32
CA LYS A 521 -26.87 24.74 -1.46
C LYS A 521 -25.55 25.29 -1.99
N ARG A 522 -25.00 26.29 -1.30
CA ARG A 522 -23.71 26.88 -1.67
C ARG A 522 -22.65 25.83 -1.37
N TRP A 523 -21.94 25.38 -2.40
CA TRP A 523 -20.79 24.50 -2.27
C TRP A 523 -19.54 25.37 -2.31
N THR A 524 -18.59 25.11 -1.43
CA THR A 524 -17.24 25.67 -1.49
C THR A 524 -16.31 24.58 -1.99
N GLY A 525 -15.40 24.94 -2.89
CA GLY A 525 -14.41 23.98 -3.37
C GLY A 525 -13.07 24.63 -3.63
N SER A 526 -12.02 23.82 -3.54
CA SER A 526 -10.68 24.16 -3.99
C SER A 526 -10.30 23.25 -5.15
N VAL A 527 -9.60 23.84 -6.11
CA VAL A 527 -9.03 23.14 -7.26
C VAL A 527 -7.56 23.50 -7.31
N GLY A 528 -6.70 22.50 -7.41
CA GLY A 528 -5.26 22.71 -7.57
C GLY A 528 -4.67 21.72 -8.56
N VAL A 529 -3.52 22.10 -9.12
CA VAL A 529 -2.79 21.30 -10.09
C VAL A 529 -1.32 21.35 -9.72
N SER A 530 -0.73 20.19 -9.46
CA SER A 530 0.71 20.04 -9.25
C SER A 530 1.33 19.38 -10.48
N ILE A 531 2.35 20.02 -11.05
CA ILE A 531 3.12 19.51 -12.18
C ILE A 531 4.52 19.23 -11.67
N ALA A 532 5.02 18.02 -11.86
CA ALA A 532 6.38 17.63 -11.51
C ALA A 532 7.18 17.23 -12.74
N TYR A 533 8.42 17.71 -12.78
CA TYR A 533 9.41 17.40 -13.79
C TYR A 533 10.74 17.08 -13.10
N SER A 534 11.32 15.93 -13.43
CA SER A 534 12.59 15.48 -12.86
C SER A 534 13.50 14.92 -13.94
N THR A 535 14.75 15.38 -13.97
CA THR A 535 15.80 14.98 -14.92
C THR A 535 16.98 14.29 -14.27
#